data_AF-A0A847B4Y8-F1
#
_entry.id   AF-A0A847B4Y8-F1
#
_cell.length_a   1.000
_cell.length_b   1.000
_cell.length_c   1.000
_cell.angle_alpha   90.00
_cell.angle_beta   90.00
_cell.angle_gamma   90.00
#
_symmetry.space_group_name_H-M   'P 1'
#
loop_
_entity.id
_entity.type
_entity.pdbx_description
1 polymer ?
#
loop_
_entity_poly.entity_id
_entity_poly.type
_entity_poly.pdbx_seq_one_letter_code
_entity_poly.pdbx_strand_id
1 'polypeptide(L)'
;MVSLKEIRKATLENFKSHPVYSISLSLVLVLLVIVIALLGLFTEIPDIPVFAFFLIVMPFIFATQTSHLGLKQAIDPTFSRQMRFFLGYFSVPFRGVFKVLKSLLFALLGFLATAFIISYFSGLVAASIDPQFIELQSQILVLMNEGKVEEMATFLEEHLTSFTIYYNLTFLPASFVALFIYTLSSSYNSFQLYFRIKQPILNHRLSYMIYTKAKTPIAADLRKKYWGSNFPLYILLFVGFISGVLLTSIFTIEFTYLFTFGFVGAVFAMMFFLPFYFSNMEEIYMSYHEHFKTEASKTAGGLIDSLQEQINPFIKKDKIEGDKDKVEDEKDNVEDEKDKSEE
;
A
#
# COMPACT_ATOMS: atom_id res chain seq x y z
N MET A 1 12.43 23.31 -9.19
CA MET A 1 11.88 21.96 -8.93
C MET A 1 13.05 21.03 -8.67
N VAL A 2 13.11 20.36 -7.51
CA VAL A 2 14.28 19.57 -7.08
C VAL A 2 14.55 18.41 -8.04
N SER A 3 15.80 18.28 -8.49
CA SER A 3 16.27 17.26 -9.43
C SER A 3 16.50 15.90 -8.76
N LEU A 4 16.53 14.82 -9.57
CA LEU A 4 16.80 13.46 -9.06
C LEU A 4 18.20 13.33 -8.44
N LYS A 5 19.18 14.10 -8.95
CA LYS A 5 20.55 14.11 -8.40
C LYS A 5 20.59 14.71 -7.00
N GLU A 6 19.84 15.78 -6.78
CA GLU A 6 19.73 16.44 -5.47
C GLU A 6 19.05 15.52 -4.44
N ILE A 7 17.98 14.81 -4.83
CA ILE A 7 17.32 13.82 -3.96
C ILE A 7 18.31 12.73 -3.55
N ARG A 8 19.05 12.15 -4.49
CA ARG A 8 20.05 11.10 -4.18
C ARG A 8 21.15 11.59 -3.26
N LYS A 9 21.61 12.84 -3.44
CA LYS A 9 22.63 13.45 -2.59
C LYS A 9 22.11 13.65 -1.16
N ALA A 10 20.91 14.21 -1.01
CA ALA A 10 20.26 14.40 0.29
C ALA A 10 20.02 13.06 1.02
N THR A 11 19.54 12.04 0.31
CA THR A 11 19.40 10.68 0.86
C THR A 11 20.73 10.15 1.41
N LEU A 12 21.83 10.33 0.68
CA LEU A 12 23.14 9.85 1.11
C LEU A 12 23.65 10.61 2.34
N GLU A 13 23.43 11.92 2.40
CA GLU A 13 23.78 12.75 3.56
C GLU A 13 22.99 12.34 4.80
N ASN A 14 21.68 12.11 4.66
CA ASN A 14 20.82 11.62 5.74
C ASN A 14 21.20 10.21 6.22
N PHE A 15 21.60 9.32 5.31
CA PHE A 15 22.07 7.99 5.70
C PHE A 15 23.39 8.10 6.50
N LYS A 16 24.31 8.97 6.07
CA LYS A 16 25.60 9.17 6.73
C LYS A 16 25.47 9.73 8.15
N SER A 17 24.41 10.46 8.47
CA SER A 17 24.19 10.96 9.84
C SER A 17 23.75 9.86 10.81
N HIS A 18 23.01 8.84 10.35
CA HIS A 18 22.50 7.75 11.19
C HIS A 18 22.62 6.35 10.54
N PRO A 19 23.83 5.87 10.18
CA PRO A 19 24.00 4.66 9.38
C PRO A 19 23.65 3.39 10.15
N VAL A 20 24.14 3.27 11.40
CA VAL A 20 23.94 2.07 12.23
C VAL A 20 22.46 1.81 12.49
N TYR A 21 21.70 2.85 12.81
CA TYR A 21 20.28 2.71 13.11
C TYR A 21 19.45 2.39 11.87
N SER A 22 19.74 3.04 10.73
CA SER A 22 19.08 2.79 9.45
C SER A 22 19.26 1.33 9.00
N ILE A 23 20.47 0.79 9.18
CA ILE A 23 20.78 -0.61 8.91
C ILE A 23 20.06 -1.51 9.90
N SER A 24 20.11 -1.21 11.20
CA SER A 24 19.51 -2.04 12.25
C SER A 24 18.00 -2.19 12.07
N LEU A 25 17.28 -1.10 11.78
CA LEU A 25 15.85 -1.15 11.49
C LEU A 25 15.54 -2.01 10.26
N SER A 26 16.34 -1.86 9.21
CA SER A 26 16.18 -2.64 7.98
C SER A 26 16.42 -4.13 8.21
N LEU A 27 17.43 -4.48 9.02
CA LEU A 27 17.72 -5.86 9.41
C LEU A 27 16.59 -6.47 10.22
N VAL A 28 16.02 -5.75 11.19
CA VAL A 28 14.90 -6.25 12.00
C VAL A 28 13.68 -6.50 11.11
N LEU A 29 13.37 -5.60 10.17
CA LEU A 29 12.29 -5.81 9.22
C LEU A 29 12.53 -7.06 8.35
N VAL A 30 13.75 -7.24 7.84
CA VAL A 30 14.13 -8.42 7.03
C VAL A 30 13.96 -9.71 7.83
N LEU A 31 14.49 -9.76 9.04
CA LEU A 31 14.36 -10.91 9.93
C LEU A 31 12.89 -11.24 10.22
N LEU A 32 12.07 -10.23 10.49
CA LEU A 32 10.64 -10.40 10.74
C LEU A 32 9.92 -11.03 9.55
N VAL A 33 10.20 -10.54 8.34
CA VAL A 33 9.59 -11.06 7.11
C VAL A 33 10.05 -12.50 6.82
N ILE A 34 11.32 -12.81 7.06
CA ILE A 34 11.85 -14.18 6.93
C ILE A 34 11.17 -15.11 7.93
N VAL A 35 11.04 -14.71 9.19
CA VAL A 35 10.37 -15.53 10.21
C VAL A 35 8.92 -15.82 9.83
N ILE A 36 8.18 -14.83 9.31
CA ILE A 36 6.79 -15.02 8.86
C ILE A 36 6.72 -15.94 7.64
N ALA A 37 7.66 -15.83 6.71
CA ALA A 37 7.75 -16.73 5.56
C ALA A 37 8.02 -18.17 6.00
N LEU A 38 8.94 -18.38 6.95
CA LEU A 38 9.25 -19.70 7.50
C LEU A 38 8.07 -20.28 8.29
N LEU A 39 7.39 -19.48 9.10
CA LEU A 39 6.19 -19.92 9.81
C LEU A 39 5.13 -20.45 8.83
N GLY A 40 4.96 -19.79 7.68
CA GLY A 40 4.07 -20.27 6.63
C GLY A 40 4.39 -21.64 6.08
N LEU A 41 5.67 -22.04 6.05
CA LEU A 41 6.08 -23.39 5.68
C LEU A 41 5.73 -24.41 6.75
N PHE A 42 5.82 -24.04 8.03
CA PHE A 42 5.64 -24.98 9.15
C PHE A 42 4.18 -25.14 9.59
N THR A 43 3.32 -24.15 9.36
CA THR A 43 1.98 -24.18 9.94
C THR A 43 0.96 -24.96 9.13
N GLU A 44 1.23 -25.36 7.87
CA GLU A 44 0.29 -25.97 6.90
C GLU A 44 -1.07 -25.23 6.74
N ILE A 45 -1.31 -24.16 7.49
CA ILE A 45 -2.47 -23.29 7.43
C ILE A 45 -2.11 -22.16 6.47
N PRO A 46 -2.65 -22.18 5.24
CA PRO A 46 -2.28 -21.24 4.18
C PRO A 46 -2.63 -19.78 4.51
N ASP A 47 -3.53 -19.56 5.47
CA ASP A 47 -4.06 -18.23 5.80
C ASP A 47 -3.18 -17.46 6.82
N ILE A 48 -2.43 -18.15 7.68
CA ILE A 48 -1.63 -17.52 8.74
C ILE A 48 -0.61 -16.52 8.17
N PRO A 49 0.15 -16.83 7.10
CA PRO A 49 1.10 -15.89 6.51
C PRO A 49 0.43 -14.63 5.96
N VAL A 50 -0.79 -14.76 5.40
CA VAL A 50 -1.55 -13.63 4.86
C VAL A 50 -1.97 -12.68 5.97
N PHE A 51 -2.53 -13.20 7.06
CA PHE A 51 -2.89 -12.38 8.22
C PHE A 51 -1.67 -11.79 8.93
N ALA A 52 -0.61 -12.59 9.10
CA ALA A 52 0.65 -12.13 9.70
C ALA A 52 1.27 -10.99 8.89
N PHE A 53 1.20 -11.04 7.56
CA PHE A 53 1.68 -9.95 6.71
C PHE A 53 0.94 -8.62 7.02
N PHE A 54 -0.39 -8.66 7.12
CA PHE A 54 -1.18 -7.45 7.37
C PHE A 54 -1.12 -6.94 8.80
N LEU A 55 -1.06 -7.83 9.78
CA LEU A 55 -1.09 -7.49 11.20
C LEU A 55 0.30 -7.23 11.79
N ILE A 56 1.36 -7.71 11.14
CA ILE A 56 2.72 -7.64 11.68
C ILE A 56 3.64 -6.90 10.71
N VAL A 57 3.80 -7.37 9.46
CA VAL A 57 4.77 -6.77 8.51
C VAL A 57 4.40 -5.32 8.17
N MET A 58 3.16 -5.06 7.77
CA MET A 58 2.73 -3.72 7.36
C MET A 58 2.84 -2.66 8.48
N PRO A 59 2.37 -2.91 9.72
CA PRO A 59 2.59 -1.98 10.83
C PRO A 59 4.08 -1.82 11.17
N PHE A 60 4.92 -2.84 10.97
CA PHE A 60 6.36 -2.72 11.18
C PHE A 60 7.04 -1.85 10.11
N ILE A 61 6.60 -1.94 8.85
CA ILE A 61 7.02 -1.02 7.78
C ILE A 61 6.62 0.41 8.13
N PHE A 62 5.38 0.63 8.61
CA PHE A 62 4.93 1.95 9.09
C PHE A 62 5.82 2.49 10.21
N ALA A 63 6.11 1.65 11.22
CA ALA A 63 6.93 2.02 12.36
C ALA A 63 8.35 2.40 11.91
N THR A 64 8.93 1.59 11.02
CA THR A 64 10.26 1.83 10.43
C THR A 64 10.32 3.15 9.67
N GLN A 65 9.33 3.41 8.81
CA GLN A 65 9.25 4.64 8.04
C GLN A 65 9.08 5.89 8.92
N THR A 66 8.28 5.79 9.99
CA THR A 66 8.08 6.88 10.96
C THR A 66 9.31 7.10 11.83
N SER A 67 10.01 6.03 12.22
CA SER A 67 11.25 6.12 12.98
C SER A 67 12.37 6.79 12.19
N HIS A 68 12.50 6.48 10.89
CA HIS A 68 13.45 7.18 10.02
C HIS A 68 13.21 8.69 9.97
N LEU A 69 11.93 9.11 9.91
CA LEU A 69 11.57 10.52 9.98
C LEU A 69 11.90 11.13 11.36
N GLY A 70 11.72 10.37 12.44
CA GLY A 70 12.03 10.81 13.80
C GLY A 70 13.52 11.10 14.03
N LEU A 71 14.42 10.32 13.44
CA LEU A 71 15.87 10.54 13.58
C LEU A 71 16.30 11.95 13.16
N LYS A 72 15.76 12.45 12.05
CA LYS A 72 16.06 13.81 11.59
C LYS A 72 15.57 14.90 12.54
N GLN A 73 14.60 14.58 13.38
CA GLN A 73 14.06 15.47 14.41
C GLN A 73 14.79 15.31 15.75
N ALA A 74 15.97 14.67 15.75
CA ALA A 74 16.75 14.34 16.94
C ALA A 74 15.95 13.52 17.98
N ILE A 75 15.02 12.70 17.50
CA ILE A 75 14.21 11.82 18.35
C ILE A 75 14.96 10.50 18.53
N ASP A 76 15.40 10.23 19.76
CA ASP A 76 16.17 9.01 20.04
C ASP A 76 15.43 7.73 19.68
N PRO A 77 16.09 6.80 18.97
CA PRO A 77 15.50 5.52 18.66
C PRO A 77 15.50 4.60 19.88
N THR A 78 14.31 4.22 20.35
CA THR A 78 14.15 3.23 21.42
C THR A 78 13.10 2.20 21.02
N PHE A 79 13.22 0.97 21.53
CA PHE A 79 12.23 -0.08 21.27
C PHE A 79 10.82 0.33 21.72
N SER A 80 10.69 0.99 22.89
CA SER A 80 9.42 1.55 23.37
C SER A 80 8.79 2.53 22.36
N ARG A 81 9.60 3.36 21.70
CA ARG A 81 9.13 4.31 20.70
C ARG A 81 8.78 3.63 19.39
N GLN A 82 9.57 2.64 18.96
CA GLN A 82 9.25 1.79 17.81
C GLN A 82 7.88 1.11 18.00
N MET A 83 7.59 0.58 19.19
CA MET A 83 6.28 -0.02 19.49
C MET A 83 5.14 0.98 19.57
N ARG A 84 5.39 2.20 20.05
CA ARG A 84 4.39 3.28 19.93
C ARG A 84 4.06 3.59 18.48
N PHE A 85 5.05 3.63 17.58
CA PHE A 85 4.79 3.81 16.15
C PHE A 85 4.07 2.60 15.54
N PHE A 86 4.44 1.38 15.91
CA PHE A 86 3.75 0.16 15.48
C PHE A 86 2.26 0.21 15.85
N LEU A 87 1.93 0.53 17.10
CA LEU A 87 0.53 0.68 17.54
C LEU A 87 -0.15 1.89 16.88
N GLY A 88 0.62 2.94 16.58
CA GLY A 88 0.17 4.11 15.84
C GLY A 88 -0.46 3.76 14.49
N TYR A 89 0.01 2.72 13.80
CA TYR A 89 -0.58 2.25 12.53
C TYR A 89 -2.08 1.94 12.64
N PHE A 90 -2.53 1.39 13.77
CA PHE A 90 -3.92 1.01 14.00
C PHE A 90 -4.81 2.18 14.45
N SER A 91 -4.22 3.35 14.70
CA SER A 91 -4.98 4.51 15.14
C SER A 91 -5.77 5.16 13.99
N VAL A 92 -6.86 5.83 14.34
CA VAL A 92 -7.78 6.48 13.38
C VAL A 92 -7.07 7.45 12.41
N PRO A 93 -6.10 8.28 12.83
CA PRO A 93 -5.41 9.22 11.92
C PRO A 93 -4.67 8.55 10.75
N PHE A 94 -4.15 7.33 10.95
CA PHE A 94 -3.32 6.63 9.97
C PHE A 94 -4.08 5.56 9.17
N ARG A 95 -5.40 5.48 9.35
CA ARG A 95 -6.25 4.51 8.65
C ARG A 95 -6.12 4.64 7.13
N GLY A 96 -5.74 3.56 6.47
CA GLY A 96 -5.68 3.47 5.01
C GLY A 96 -4.49 4.19 4.35
N VAL A 97 -3.47 4.61 5.11
CA VAL A 97 -2.29 5.31 4.58
C VAL A 97 -1.56 4.52 3.49
N PHE A 98 -1.48 3.19 3.63
CA PHE A 98 -0.85 2.31 2.64
C PHE A 98 -1.83 1.79 1.58
N LYS A 99 -3.14 2.01 1.75
CA LYS A 99 -4.22 1.46 0.91
C LYS A 99 -4.04 -0.04 0.60
N VAL A 100 -3.65 -0.81 1.62
CA VAL A 100 -3.27 -2.22 1.54
C VAL A 100 -4.26 -3.05 0.71
N LEU A 101 -5.56 -2.95 1.00
CA LEU A 101 -6.59 -3.69 0.27
C LEU A 101 -6.64 -3.33 -1.23
N LYS A 102 -6.50 -2.04 -1.55
CA LYS A 102 -6.45 -1.59 -2.95
C LYS A 102 -5.22 -2.16 -3.65
N SER A 103 -4.05 -2.11 -3.01
CA SER A 103 -2.81 -2.68 -3.56
C SER A 103 -2.92 -4.19 -3.77
N LEU A 104 -3.57 -4.91 -2.84
CA LEU A 104 -3.83 -6.34 -2.95
C LEU A 104 -4.72 -6.67 -4.15
N LEU A 105 -5.82 -5.92 -4.34
CA LEU A 105 -6.71 -6.13 -5.49
C LEU A 105 -6.00 -5.89 -6.82
N PHE A 106 -5.14 -4.85 -6.91
CA PHE A 106 -4.32 -4.63 -8.11
C PHE A 106 -3.30 -5.74 -8.33
N ALA A 107 -2.68 -6.25 -7.26
CA ALA A 107 -1.76 -7.37 -7.34
C ALA A 107 -2.45 -8.66 -7.81
N LEU A 108 -3.66 -8.93 -7.32
CA LEU A 108 -4.47 -10.08 -7.75
C LEU A 108 -4.88 -9.97 -9.23
N LEU A 109 -5.27 -8.77 -9.69
CA LEU A 109 -5.53 -8.54 -11.11
C LEU A 109 -4.28 -8.77 -11.97
N GLY A 110 -3.13 -8.29 -11.50
CA GLY A 110 -1.84 -8.52 -12.16
C GLY A 110 -1.45 -10.00 -12.19
N PHE A 111 -1.70 -10.72 -11.09
CA PHE A 111 -1.53 -12.17 -11.01
C PHE A 111 -2.37 -12.88 -12.08
N LEU A 112 -3.68 -12.63 -12.11
CA LEU A 112 -4.60 -13.30 -13.03
C LEU A 112 -4.25 -13.01 -14.49
N ALA A 113 -3.97 -11.75 -14.82
CA ALA A 113 -3.57 -11.37 -16.17
C ALA A 113 -2.26 -12.04 -16.60
N THR A 114 -1.27 -12.06 -15.70
CA THR A 114 0.04 -12.67 -15.99
C THR A 114 -0.06 -14.19 -16.05
N ALA A 115 -0.80 -14.82 -15.14
CA ALA A 115 -1.03 -16.25 -15.14
C ALA A 115 -1.71 -16.69 -16.44
N PHE A 116 -2.72 -15.94 -16.91
CA PHE A 116 -3.37 -16.23 -18.19
C PHE A 116 -2.39 -16.17 -19.38
N ILE A 117 -1.61 -15.08 -19.48
CA ILE A 117 -0.63 -14.91 -20.55
C ILE A 117 0.43 -16.02 -20.51
N ILE A 118 1.01 -16.26 -19.34
CA ILE A 118 2.10 -17.24 -19.18
C ILE A 118 1.57 -18.66 -19.36
N SER A 119 0.38 -18.98 -18.86
CA SER A 119 -0.30 -20.28 -19.08
C SER A 119 -0.46 -20.58 -20.56
N TYR A 120 -0.85 -19.58 -21.35
CA TYR A 120 -0.98 -19.74 -22.80
C TYR A 120 0.37 -20.08 -23.45
N PHE A 121 1.43 -19.32 -23.14
CA PHE A 121 2.76 -19.57 -23.70
C PHE A 121 3.41 -20.85 -23.16
N SER A 122 3.27 -21.15 -21.87
CA SER A 122 3.78 -22.38 -21.27
C SER A 122 3.06 -23.60 -21.83
N GLY A 123 1.77 -23.49 -22.16
CA GLY A 123 1.02 -24.52 -22.87
C GLY A 123 1.55 -24.79 -24.27
N LEU A 124 1.85 -23.73 -25.05
CA LEU A 124 2.47 -23.88 -26.38
C LEU A 124 3.85 -24.53 -26.30
N VAL A 125 4.68 -24.11 -25.33
CA VAL A 125 6.01 -24.69 -25.12
C VAL A 125 5.90 -26.15 -24.67
N ALA A 126 5.02 -26.45 -23.72
CA ALA A 126 4.81 -27.81 -23.23
C ALA A 126 4.34 -28.74 -24.35
N ALA A 127 3.38 -28.30 -25.18
CA ALA A 127 2.93 -29.04 -26.37
C ALA A 127 4.02 -29.26 -27.42
N SER A 128 4.99 -28.35 -27.51
CA SER A 128 6.11 -28.47 -28.47
C SER A 128 7.20 -29.46 -28.00
N ILE A 129 7.33 -29.64 -26.68
CA ILE A 129 8.32 -30.54 -26.06
C ILE A 129 7.72 -31.93 -25.85
N ASP A 130 6.45 -31.98 -25.44
CA ASP A 130 5.66 -33.18 -25.22
C ASP A 130 4.36 -33.10 -26.04
N PRO A 131 4.32 -33.73 -27.22
CA PRO A 131 3.12 -33.74 -28.08
C PRO A 131 1.89 -34.34 -27.41
N GLN A 132 2.06 -35.23 -26.43
CA GLN A 132 0.95 -35.85 -25.68
C GLN A 132 0.35 -34.88 -24.66
N PHE A 133 1.03 -33.78 -24.31
CA PHE A 133 0.58 -32.84 -23.30
C PHE A 133 -0.78 -32.20 -23.63
N ILE A 134 -1.07 -31.96 -24.92
CA ILE A 134 -2.39 -31.49 -25.36
C ILE A 134 -3.47 -32.54 -25.06
N GLU A 135 -3.18 -33.81 -25.32
CA GLU A 135 -4.08 -34.92 -25.04
C GLU A 135 -4.33 -35.05 -23.54
N LEU A 136 -3.26 -34.94 -22.71
CA LEU A 136 -3.35 -34.96 -21.25
C LEU A 136 -4.24 -33.84 -20.71
N GLN A 137 -4.08 -32.60 -21.21
CA GLN A 137 -4.96 -31.49 -20.82
C GLN A 137 -6.42 -31.71 -21.25
N SER A 138 -6.63 -32.21 -22.47
CA SER A 138 -7.97 -32.48 -22.99
C SER A 138 -8.68 -33.56 -22.17
N GLN A 139 -7.94 -34.58 -21.72
CA GLN A 139 -8.48 -35.66 -20.91
C GLN A 139 -8.91 -35.19 -19.53
N ILE A 140 -8.20 -34.24 -18.91
CA ILE A 140 -8.68 -33.59 -17.66
C ILE A 140 -10.00 -32.87 -17.89
N LEU A 141 -10.16 -32.13 -18.99
CA LEU A 141 -11.42 -31.42 -19.27
C LEU A 141 -12.58 -32.41 -19.46
N VAL A 142 -12.34 -33.55 -20.12
CA VAL A 142 -13.34 -34.61 -20.27
C VAL A 142 -13.72 -35.18 -18.90
N LEU A 143 -12.75 -35.58 -18.08
CA LEU A 143 -13.00 -36.15 -16.74
C LEU A 143 -13.71 -35.15 -15.81
N MET A 144 -13.37 -33.87 -15.91
CA MET A 144 -14.02 -32.79 -15.16
C MET A 144 -15.48 -32.59 -15.61
N ASN A 145 -15.75 -32.59 -16.91
CA ASN A 145 -17.10 -32.45 -17.46
C ASN A 145 -17.98 -33.67 -17.19
N GLU A 146 -17.39 -34.86 -17.10
CA GLU A 146 -18.08 -36.11 -16.74
C GLU A 146 -18.27 -36.27 -15.22
N GLY A 147 -17.69 -35.39 -14.40
CA GLY A 147 -17.80 -35.44 -12.94
C GLY A 147 -17.04 -36.60 -12.29
N LYS A 148 -16.08 -37.20 -13.00
CA LYS A 148 -15.30 -38.37 -12.54
C LYS A 148 -14.09 -37.93 -11.71
N VAL A 149 -14.35 -37.47 -10.50
CA VAL A 149 -13.33 -36.87 -9.62
C VAL A 149 -12.22 -37.86 -9.23
N GLU A 150 -12.56 -39.13 -8.97
CA GLU A 150 -11.56 -40.15 -8.59
C GLU A 150 -10.63 -40.52 -9.76
N GLU A 151 -11.19 -40.72 -10.96
CA GLU A 151 -10.38 -40.98 -12.16
C GLU A 151 -9.49 -39.79 -12.52
N MET A 152 -9.98 -38.55 -12.32
CA MET A 152 -9.20 -37.34 -12.49
C MET A 152 -8.03 -37.25 -11.50
N ALA A 153 -8.25 -37.62 -10.23
CA ALA A 153 -7.20 -37.62 -9.21
C ALA A 153 -6.09 -38.62 -9.55
N THR A 154 -6.46 -39.86 -9.90
CA THR A 154 -5.50 -40.89 -10.34
C THR A 154 -4.71 -40.45 -11.57
N PHE A 155 -5.39 -39.86 -12.57
CA PHE A 155 -4.74 -39.35 -13.77
C PHE A 155 -3.74 -38.21 -13.47
N LEU A 156 -4.08 -37.31 -12.53
CA LEU A 156 -3.18 -36.26 -12.07
C LEU A 156 -1.96 -36.83 -11.33
N GLU A 157 -2.13 -37.90 -10.55
CA GLU A 157 -1.02 -38.57 -9.86
C GLU A 157 -0.07 -39.27 -10.85
N GLU A 158 -0.62 -39.97 -11.86
CA GLU A 158 0.16 -40.64 -12.89
C GLU A 158 1.01 -39.66 -13.72
N HIS A 159 0.50 -38.45 -13.95
CA HIS A 159 1.16 -37.40 -14.73
C HIS A 159 1.63 -36.22 -13.88
N LEU A 160 1.83 -36.43 -12.57
CA LEU A 160 2.09 -35.38 -11.59
C LEU A 160 3.26 -34.47 -11.96
N THR A 161 4.34 -35.05 -12.49
CA THR A 161 5.56 -34.29 -12.85
C THR A 161 5.28 -33.26 -13.95
N SER A 162 4.58 -33.65 -15.02
CA SER A 162 4.26 -32.77 -16.15
C SER A 162 3.34 -31.64 -15.72
N PHE A 163 2.30 -31.95 -14.93
CA PHE A 163 1.39 -30.93 -14.39
C PHE A 163 2.07 -30.02 -13.38
N THR A 164 2.96 -30.54 -12.53
CA THR A 164 3.74 -29.74 -11.57
C THR A 164 4.66 -28.76 -12.28
N ILE A 165 5.37 -29.19 -13.32
CA ILE A 165 6.23 -28.30 -14.12
C ILE A 165 5.39 -27.21 -14.80
N TYR A 166 4.27 -27.57 -15.44
CA TYR A 166 3.37 -26.62 -16.07
C TYR A 166 2.79 -25.61 -15.06
N TYR A 167 2.38 -26.09 -13.89
CA TYR A 167 1.89 -25.27 -12.79
C TYR A 167 2.98 -24.29 -12.34
N ASN A 168 4.20 -24.76 -12.08
CA ASN A 168 5.31 -23.89 -11.68
C ASN A 168 5.64 -22.82 -12.72
N LEU A 169 5.75 -23.20 -13.99
CA LEU A 169 6.04 -22.27 -15.10
C LEU A 169 5.00 -21.16 -15.21
N THR A 170 3.75 -21.45 -14.83
CA THR A 170 2.64 -20.50 -14.89
C THR A 170 2.52 -19.65 -13.63
N PHE A 171 2.49 -20.30 -12.46
CA PHE A 171 2.14 -19.68 -11.19
C PHE A 171 3.33 -18.96 -10.53
N LEU A 172 4.59 -19.41 -10.70
CA LEU A 172 5.73 -18.71 -10.09
C LEU A 172 5.93 -17.30 -10.66
N PRO A 173 6.00 -17.10 -11.99
CA PRO A 173 6.21 -15.76 -12.52
C PRO A 173 4.99 -14.85 -12.29
N ALA A 174 3.77 -15.41 -12.35
CA ALA A 174 2.56 -14.67 -12.02
C ALA A 174 2.55 -14.19 -10.56
N SER A 175 2.97 -15.05 -9.63
CA SER A 175 3.09 -14.71 -8.20
C SER A 175 4.17 -13.66 -7.97
N PHE A 176 5.30 -13.73 -8.69
CA PHE A 176 6.31 -12.69 -8.66
C PHE A 176 5.76 -11.33 -9.13
N VAL A 177 5.02 -11.29 -10.24
CA VAL A 177 4.39 -10.05 -10.74
C VAL A 177 3.38 -9.50 -9.73
N ALA A 178 2.60 -10.37 -9.09
CA ALA A 178 1.68 -9.98 -8.03
C ALA A 178 2.42 -9.32 -6.86
N LEU A 179 3.48 -9.97 -6.36
CA LEU A 179 4.34 -9.45 -5.31
C LEU A 179 4.95 -8.10 -5.69
N PHE A 180 5.43 -7.98 -6.93
CA PHE A 180 6.00 -6.75 -7.48
C PHE A 180 4.99 -5.61 -7.47
N ILE A 181 3.80 -5.83 -8.04
CA ILE A 181 2.71 -4.84 -8.10
C ILE A 181 2.25 -4.45 -6.71
N TYR A 182 2.12 -5.41 -5.79
CA TYR A 182 1.74 -5.17 -4.41
C TYR A 182 2.74 -4.25 -3.71
N THR A 183 4.03 -4.60 -3.77
CA THR A 183 5.12 -3.86 -3.14
C THR A 183 5.15 -2.42 -3.65
N LEU A 184 5.08 -2.26 -4.97
CA LEU A 184 5.09 -0.97 -5.65
C LEU A 184 3.87 -0.11 -5.31
N SER A 185 2.68 -0.70 -5.34
CA SER A 185 1.44 0.03 -5.07
C SER A 185 1.38 0.48 -3.61
N SER A 186 1.71 -0.41 -2.67
CA SER A 186 1.74 -0.12 -1.24
C SER A 186 2.81 0.91 -0.90
N SER A 187 4.01 0.77 -1.46
CA SER A 187 5.10 1.73 -1.33
C SER A 187 4.71 3.12 -1.87
N TYR A 188 4.18 3.21 -3.09
CA TYR A 188 3.75 4.49 -3.67
C TYR A 188 2.58 5.14 -2.92
N ASN A 189 1.71 4.34 -2.30
CA ASN A 189 0.64 4.86 -1.45
C ASN A 189 1.17 5.39 -0.10
N SER A 190 2.29 4.86 0.39
CA SER A 190 2.91 5.26 1.66
C SER A 190 3.29 6.74 1.74
N PHE A 191 3.41 7.47 0.63
CA PHE A 191 3.59 8.93 0.63
C PHE A 191 2.51 9.67 1.43
N GLN A 192 1.31 9.10 1.55
CA GLN A 192 0.25 9.65 2.38
C GLN A 192 0.64 9.70 3.86
N LEU A 193 1.57 8.85 4.31
CA LEU A 193 2.08 8.82 5.68
C LEU A 193 2.71 10.16 6.05
N TYR A 194 3.60 10.69 5.21
CA TYR A 194 4.30 11.94 5.48
C TYR A 194 3.33 13.12 5.58
N PHE A 195 2.30 13.13 4.73
CA PHE A 195 1.23 14.12 4.82
C PHE A 195 0.46 14.00 6.15
N ARG A 196 0.13 12.77 6.59
CA ARG A 196 -0.57 12.52 7.85
C ARG A 196 0.21 12.94 9.07
N ILE A 197 1.50 12.62 9.11
CA ILE A 197 2.37 12.99 10.24
C ILE A 197 2.42 14.52 10.38
N LYS A 198 2.41 15.26 9.28
CA LYS A 198 2.39 16.74 9.28
C LYS A 198 1.02 17.33 9.58
N GLN A 199 -0.06 16.57 9.46
CA GLN A 199 -1.44 17.02 9.63
C GLN A 199 -2.27 16.01 10.47
N PRO A 200 -1.88 15.74 11.73
CA PRO A 200 -2.44 14.64 12.52
C PRO A 200 -3.90 14.88 12.96
N ILE A 201 -4.33 16.15 13.00
CA ILE A 201 -5.65 16.56 13.48
C ILE A 201 -6.75 16.31 12.43
N LEU A 202 -6.37 16.20 11.15
CA LEU A 202 -7.36 16.04 10.08
C LEU A 202 -7.97 14.64 10.07
N ASN A 203 -9.31 14.59 10.00
CA ASN A 203 -10.06 13.35 9.80
C ASN A 203 -9.53 12.57 8.57
N HIS A 204 -9.63 11.24 8.61
CA HIS A 204 -9.21 10.36 7.53
C HIS A 204 -9.76 10.77 6.13
N ARG A 205 -11.05 11.12 6.01
CA ARG A 205 -11.66 11.45 4.72
C ARG A 205 -11.13 12.76 4.14
N LEU A 206 -11.08 13.80 4.97
CA LEU A 206 -10.66 15.14 4.56
C LEU A 206 -9.20 15.14 4.09
N SER A 207 -8.30 14.52 4.85
CA SER A 207 -6.90 14.41 4.47
C SER A 207 -6.70 13.56 3.22
N TYR A 208 -7.48 12.50 3.01
CA TYR A 208 -7.45 11.73 1.76
C TYR A 208 -7.84 12.59 0.54
N MET A 209 -8.89 13.40 0.69
CA MET A 209 -9.35 14.31 -0.36
C MET A 209 -8.27 15.34 -0.71
N ILE A 210 -7.71 16.02 0.31
CA ILE A 210 -6.62 17.00 0.12
C ILE A 210 -5.43 16.34 -0.56
N TYR A 211 -4.98 15.19 -0.06
CA TYR A 211 -3.84 14.48 -0.62
C TYR A 211 -4.07 14.08 -2.08
N THR A 212 -5.28 13.63 -2.42
CA THR A 212 -5.60 13.23 -3.80
C THR A 212 -5.64 14.44 -4.74
N LYS A 213 -6.25 15.56 -4.31
CA LYS A 213 -6.25 16.81 -5.08
C LYS A 213 -4.83 17.33 -5.31
N ALA A 214 -4.01 17.36 -4.26
CA ALA A 214 -2.62 17.82 -4.33
C ALA A 214 -1.73 16.90 -5.17
N LYS A 215 -1.95 15.58 -5.13
CA LYS A 215 -1.13 14.61 -5.86
C LYS A 215 -1.43 14.58 -7.36
N THR A 216 -2.68 14.79 -7.76
CA THR A 216 -3.13 14.66 -9.15
C THR A 216 -2.31 15.50 -10.16
N PRO A 217 -2.12 16.82 -9.96
CA PRO A 217 -1.39 17.64 -10.93
C PRO A 217 0.10 17.28 -11.03
N ILE A 218 0.69 16.72 -9.97
CA ILE A 218 2.10 16.33 -9.93
C ILE A 218 2.33 14.83 -10.15
N ALA A 219 1.28 14.04 -10.43
CA ALA A 219 1.35 12.58 -10.40
C ALA A 219 2.34 11.99 -11.41
N ALA A 220 2.53 12.63 -12.56
CA ALA A 220 3.50 12.18 -13.57
C ALA A 220 4.94 12.37 -13.09
N ASP A 221 5.28 13.56 -12.60
CA ASP A 221 6.63 13.87 -12.11
C ASP A 221 6.96 13.12 -10.82
N LEU A 222 5.99 13.01 -9.89
CA LEU A 222 6.12 12.22 -8.67
C LEU A 222 6.43 10.75 -8.99
N ARG A 223 5.72 10.15 -9.96
CA ARG A 223 6.01 8.79 -10.42
C ARG A 223 7.41 8.70 -11.01
N LYS A 224 7.81 9.63 -11.87
CA LYS A 224 9.15 9.65 -12.48
C LYS A 224 10.25 9.65 -11.41
N LYS A 225 10.14 10.50 -10.37
CA LYS A 225 11.13 10.56 -9.28
C LYS A 225 11.11 9.33 -8.39
N TYR A 226 9.93 8.81 -8.08
CA TYR A 226 9.75 7.57 -7.34
C TYR A 226 10.43 6.39 -8.04
N TRP A 227 10.15 6.21 -9.33
CA TRP A 227 10.75 5.15 -10.13
C TRP A 227 12.26 5.34 -10.30
N GLY A 228 12.72 6.55 -10.64
CA GLY A 228 14.13 6.82 -10.85
C GLY A 228 14.99 6.70 -9.59
N SER A 229 14.41 6.87 -8.39
CA SER A 229 15.15 6.78 -7.12
C SER A 229 15.10 5.38 -6.52
N ASN A 230 14.00 4.64 -6.71
CA ASN A 230 13.81 3.31 -6.14
C ASN A 230 14.06 2.16 -7.12
N PHE A 231 14.49 2.44 -8.36
CA PHE A 231 14.81 1.41 -9.34
C PHE A 231 15.76 0.30 -8.84
N PRO A 232 16.84 0.60 -8.07
CA PRO A 232 17.72 -0.44 -7.54
C PRO A 232 16.99 -1.46 -6.64
N LEU A 233 15.98 -1.03 -5.89
CA LEU A 233 15.17 -1.93 -5.06
C LEU A 233 14.47 -2.99 -5.91
N TYR A 234 13.96 -2.61 -7.08
CA TYR A 234 13.26 -3.53 -7.99
C TYR A 234 14.21 -4.53 -8.65
N ILE A 235 15.42 -4.11 -9.00
CA ILE A 235 16.45 -5.04 -9.48
C ILE A 235 16.78 -6.07 -8.39
N LEU A 236 17.00 -5.60 -7.15
CA LEU A 236 17.31 -6.49 -6.03
C LEU A 236 16.15 -7.44 -5.72
N LEU A 237 14.90 -6.96 -5.79
CA LEU A 237 13.72 -7.80 -5.65
C LEU A 237 13.68 -8.92 -6.72
N PHE A 238 13.92 -8.58 -7.98
CA PHE A 238 13.94 -9.54 -9.09
C PHE A 238 15.08 -10.55 -8.99
N VAL A 239 16.32 -10.06 -8.82
CA VAL A 239 17.52 -10.90 -8.72
C VAL A 239 17.44 -11.80 -7.48
N GLY A 240 17.01 -11.25 -6.35
CA GLY A 240 16.84 -12.02 -5.12
C GLY A 240 15.77 -13.09 -5.25
N PHE A 241 14.64 -12.78 -5.91
CA PHE A 241 13.59 -13.77 -6.16
C PHE A 241 14.09 -14.93 -7.02
N ILE A 242 14.71 -14.62 -8.16
CA ILE A 242 15.25 -15.64 -9.06
C ILE A 242 16.33 -16.47 -8.36
N SER A 243 17.25 -15.81 -7.64
CA SER A 243 18.31 -16.52 -6.92
C SER A 243 17.74 -17.47 -5.87
N GLY A 244 16.70 -17.04 -5.13
CA GLY A 244 16.00 -17.89 -4.17
C GLY A 244 15.32 -19.09 -4.84
N VAL A 245 14.59 -18.87 -5.94
CA VAL A 245 13.95 -19.96 -6.71
C VAL A 245 14.98 -20.94 -7.25
N LEU A 246 16.07 -20.45 -7.86
CA LEU A 246 17.10 -21.30 -8.46
C LEU A 246 17.84 -22.12 -7.40
N LEU A 247 18.20 -21.52 -6.27
CA LEU A 247 18.84 -22.25 -5.17
C LEU A 247 17.93 -23.35 -4.62
N THR A 248 16.63 -23.07 -4.46
CA THR A 248 15.67 -24.06 -3.96
C THR A 248 15.35 -25.14 -4.98
N SER A 249 15.41 -24.82 -6.28
CA SER A 249 15.19 -25.79 -7.36
C SER A 249 16.19 -26.95 -7.39
N ILE A 250 17.33 -26.80 -6.70
CA ILE A 250 18.32 -27.88 -6.51
C ILE A 250 17.78 -28.97 -5.56
N PHE A 251 16.89 -28.61 -4.65
CA PHE A 251 16.40 -29.50 -3.59
C PHE A 251 14.95 -29.96 -3.80
N THR A 252 14.11 -29.15 -4.45
CA THR A 252 12.69 -29.46 -4.67
C THR A 252 12.14 -28.75 -5.89
N ILE A 253 11.12 -29.34 -6.51
CA ILE A 253 10.34 -28.72 -7.58
C ILE A 253 8.96 -28.25 -7.10
N GLU A 254 8.66 -28.35 -5.81
CA GLU A 254 7.35 -27.98 -5.30
C GLU A 254 7.17 -26.46 -5.23
N PHE A 255 6.04 -25.99 -5.78
CA PHE A 255 5.71 -24.57 -5.89
C PHE A 255 5.84 -23.81 -4.57
N THR A 256 5.27 -24.35 -3.49
CA THR A 256 5.21 -23.68 -2.18
C THR A 256 6.59 -23.34 -1.66
N TYR A 257 7.54 -24.28 -1.76
CA TYR A 257 8.92 -24.05 -1.36
C TYR A 257 9.62 -23.09 -2.31
N LEU A 258 9.50 -23.28 -3.63
CA LEU A 258 10.11 -22.40 -4.63
C LEU A 258 9.66 -20.94 -4.45
N PHE A 259 8.36 -20.70 -4.28
CA PHE A 259 7.81 -19.37 -4.07
C PHE A 259 8.30 -18.76 -2.76
N THR A 260 8.26 -19.53 -1.66
CA THR A 260 8.64 -19.02 -0.34
C THR A 260 10.12 -18.66 -0.28
N PHE A 261 11.00 -19.52 -0.77
CA PHE A 261 12.43 -19.22 -0.81
C PHE A 261 12.78 -18.14 -1.85
N GLY A 262 12.04 -18.06 -2.95
CA GLY A 262 12.08 -16.91 -3.86
C GLY A 262 11.77 -15.62 -3.11
N PHE A 263 10.68 -15.59 -2.35
CA PHE A 263 10.30 -14.42 -1.54
C PHE A 263 11.38 -14.08 -0.48
N VAL A 264 11.90 -15.07 0.24
CA VAL A 264 13.00 -14.88 1.21
C VAL A 264 14.24 -14.31 0.52
N GLY A 265 14.65 -14.86 -0.63
CA GLY A 265 15.78 -14.37 -1.41
C GLY A 265 15.57 -12.92 -1.87
N ALA A 266 14.35 -12.57 -2.28
CA ALA A 266 13.99 -11.21 -2.67
C ALA A 266 14.11 -10.22 -1.50
N VAL A 267 13.58 -10.57 -0.33
CA VAL A 267 13.65 -9.76 0.88
C VAL A 267 15.09 -9.61 1.38
N PHE A 268 15.86 -10.69 1.33
CA PHE A 268 17.28 -10.68 1.67
C PHE A 268 18.06 -9.77 0.74
N ALA A 269 17.88 -9.87 -0.59
CA ALA A 269 18.55 -8.98 -1.53
C ALA A 269 18.16 -7.50 -1.34
N MET A 270 16.89 -7.22 -1.02
CA MET A 270 16.43 -5.85 -0.76
C MET A 270 17.06 -5.22 0.49
N MET A 271 17.58 -6.01 1.44
CA MET A 271 18.16 -5.52 2.70
C MET A 271 19.24 -4.46 2.48
N PHE A 272 20.02 -4.58 1.40
CA PHE A 272 21.14 -3.69 1.10
C PHE A 272 20.69 -2.29 0.66
N PHE A 273 19.46 -2.16 0.15
CA PHE A 273 18.92 -0.89 -0.33
C PHE A 273 17.84 -0.31 0.58
N LEU A 274 17.26 -1.13 1.45
CA LEU A 274 16.17 -0.76 2.35
C LEU A 274 16.47 0.49 3.24
N PRO A 275 17.70 0.68 3.77
CA PRO A 275 18.07 1.90 4.49
C PRO A 275 17.96 3.19 3.66
N PHE A 276 18.24 3.11 2.36
CA PHE A 276 18.16 4.25 1.44
C PHE A 276 16.74 4.49 0.94
N TYR A 277 15.95 3.43 0.82
CA TYR A 277 14.58 3.49 0.32
C TYR A 277 13.68 4.41 1.16
N PHE A 278 13.69 4.29 2.49
CA PHE A 278 12.85 5.16 3.34
C PHE A 278 13.25 6.63 3.22
N SER A 279 14.55 6.90 3.21
CA SER A 279 15.11 8.23 3.00
C SER A 279 14.73 8.81 1.63
N ASN A 280 14.80 8.01 0.56
CA ASN A 280 14.34 8.43 -0.77
C ASN A 280 12.87 8.81 -0.78
N MET A 281 12.01 8.00 -0.14
CA MET A 281 10.58 8.27 -0.06
C MET A 281 10.28 9.56 0.69
N GLU A 282 11.03 9.85 1.75
CA GLU A 282 10.89 11.10 2.48
C GLU A 282 11.34 12.30 1.63
N GLU A 283 12.52 12.24 1.01
CA GLU A 283 13.06 13.34 0.19
C GLU A 283 12.19 13.65 -1.02
N ILE A 284 11.64 12.61 -1.66
CA ILE A 284 10.67 12.80 -2.75
C ILE A 284 9.45 13.56 -2.21
N TYR A 285 8.88 13.17 -1.07
CA TYR A 285 7.75 13.89 -0.48
C TYR A 285 8.10 15.34 -0.15
N MET A 286 9.24 15.57 0.50
CA MET A 286 9.70 16.90 0.90
C MET A 286 9.87 17.84 -0.30
N SER A 287 10.28 17.32 -1.46
CA SER A 287 10.38 18.11 -2.70
C SER A 287 9.04 18.69 -3.21
N TYR A 288 7.91 18.18 -2.72
CA TYR A 288 6.56 18.67 -3.03
C TYR A 288 5.81 19.19 -1.79
N HIS A 289 6.46 19.30 -0.63
CA HIS A 289 5.77 19.65 0.62
C HIS A 289 4.99 20.96 0.52
N GLU A 290 5.59 22.00 -0.08
CA GLU A 290 4.92 23.29 -0.31
C GLU A 290 3.70 23.18 -1.23
N HIS A 291 3.73 22.27 -2.21
CA HIS A 291 2.58 22.01 -3.08
C HIS A 291 1.42 21.39 -2.27
N PHE A 292 1.71 20.41 -1.42
CA PHE A 292 0.72 19.82 -0.52
C PHE A 292 0.17 20.82 0.49
N LYS A 293 1.01 21.70 1.04
CA LYS A 293 0.61 22.76 1.99
C LYS A 293 -0.28 23.81 1.33
N THR A 294 0.06 24.23 0.12
CA THR A 294 -0.73 25.19 -0.65
C THR A 294 -2.12 24.63 -0.95
N GLU A 295 -2.21 23.37 -1.40
CA GLU A 295 -3.48 22.74 -1.72
C GLU A 295 -4.34 22.46 -0.47
N ALA A 296 -3.71 22.12 0.66
CA ALA A 296 -4.40 22.02 1.93
C ALA A 296 -5.03 23.35 2.34
N SER A 297 -4.29 24.45 2.19
CA SER A 297 -4.76 25.81 2.50
C SER A 297 -5.91 26.23 1.60
N LYS A 298 -5.82 25.97 0.28
CA LYS A 298 -6.90 26.21 -0.68
C LYS A 298 -8.16 25.41 -0.35
N THR A 299 -8.00 24.14 -0.01
CA THR A 299 -9.13 23.28 0.35
C THR A 299 -9.80 23.76 1.65
N ALA A 300 -9.02 24.20 2.64
CA ALA A 300 -9.54 24.77 3.86
C ALA A 300 -10.29 26.09 3.61
N GLY A 301 -9.72 26.99 2.80
CA GLY A 301 -10.38 28.23 2.38
C GLY A 301 -11.73 27.97 1.70
N GLY A 302 -11.76 27.10 0.69
CA GLY A 302 -13.01 26.76 0.00
C GLY A 302 -14.06 26.07 0.89
N LEU A 303 -13.63 25.33 1.93
CA LEU A 303 -14.56 24.79 2.93
C LEU A 303 -15.14 25.88 3.82
N ILE A 304 -14.32 26.84 4.27
CA ILE A 304 -14.78 28.00 5.04
C ILE A 304 -15.77 28.81 4.22
N ASP A 305 -15.45 29.10 2.96
CA ASP A 305 -16.32 29.85 2.04
C ASP A 305 -17.66 29.12 1.85
N SER A 306 -17.62 27.80 1.62
CA SER A 306 -18.85 26.99 1.47
C SER A 306 -19.70 26.92 2.75
N LEU A 307 -19.06 26.96 3.93
CA LEU A 307 -19.77 27.01 5.21
C LEU A 307 -20.39 28.40 5.42
N GLN A 308 -19.68 29.48 5.07
CA GLN A 308 -20.22 30.83 5.12
C GLN A 308 -21.41 30.99 4.17
N GLU A 309 -21.33 30.47 2.95
CA GLU A 309 -22.46 30.46 2.00
C GLU A 309 -23.67 29.69 2.54
N GLN A 310 -23.45 28.57 3.25
CA GLN A 310 -24.53 27.79 3.86
C GLN A 310 -25.09 28.43 5.13
N ILE A 311 -24.29 29.15 5.92
CA ILE A 311 -24.71 29.82 7.16
C ILE A 311 -25.44 31.14 6.86
N ASN A 312 -25.04 31.87 5.83
CA ASN A 312 -25.64 33.15 5.43
C ASN A 312 -27.19 33.13 5.28
N PRO A 313 -27.83 32.10 4.71
CA PRO A 313 -29.29 32.01 4.68
C PRO A 313 -29.92 31.75 6.06
N PHE A 314 -29.25 31.05 6.98
CA PHE A 314 -29.75 30.86 8.36
C PHE A 314 -29.62 32.14 9.19
N ILE A 315 -28.49 32.86 9.08
CA ILE A 315 -28.32 34.19 9.73
C ILE A 315 -29.34 35.20 9.20
N LYS A 316 -29.66 35.17 7.90
CA LYS A 316 -30.73 36.01 7.34
C LYS A 316 -32.11 35.60 7.86
N LYS A 317 -32.37 34.33 8.09
CA LYS A 317 -33.65 33.84 8.59
C LYS A 317 -33.87 34.18 10.07
N ASP A 318 -32.85 34.02 10.91
CA ASP A 318 -32.90 34.42 12.34
C ASP A 318 -33.06 35.94 12.52
N LYS A 319 -32.50 36.76 11.62
CA LYS A 319 -32.74 38.21 11.63
C LYS A 319 -34.17 38.58 11.20
N ILE A 320 -34.75 37.84 10.26
CA ILE A 320 -36.14 38.05 9.82
C ILE A 320 -37.13 37.55 10.87
N GLU A 321 -36.83 36.47 11.61
CA GLU A 321 -37.65 36.00 12.73
C GLU A 321 -37.51 36.93 13.95
N GLY A 322 -36.29 37.37 14.30
CA GLY A 322 -36.08 38.36 15.38
C GLY A 322 -36.59 39.78 15.08
N ASP A 323 -36.72 40.17 13.81
CA ASP A 323 -37.41 41.41 13.42
C ASP A 323 -38.94 41.23 13.36
N LYS A 324 -39.46 40.01 13.19
CA LYS A 324 -40.90 39.73 13.28
C LYS A 324 -41.39 39.73 14.72
N ASP A 325 -40.65 39.12 15.64
CA ASP A 325 -40.99 39.13 17.07
C ASP A 325 -41.00 40.56 17.63
N LYS A 326 -40.07 41.42 17.18
CA LYS A 326 -40.08 42.85 17.55
C LYS A 326 -41.25 43.64 16.96
N VAL A 327 -41.72 43.27 15.77
CA VAL A 327 -42.87 43.92 15.12
C VAL A 327 -44.20 43.42 15.68
N GLU A 328 -44.26 42.19 16.22
CA GLU A 328 -45.41 41.70 17.01
C GLU A 328 -45.43 42.33 18.40
N ASP A 329 -44.28 42.41 19.11
CA ASP A 329 -44.17 43.12 20.40
C ASP A 329 -44.47 44.64 20.28
N GLU A 330 -44.12 45.29 19.17
CA GLU A 330 -44.48 46.69 18.90
C GLU A 330 -45.95 46.87 18.52
N LYS A 331 -46.62 45.86 17.95
CA LYS A 331 -48.06 45.95 17.63
C LYS A 331 -48.94 45.73 18.84
N ASP A 332 -48.60 44.77 19.70
CA ASP A 332 -49.35 44.52 20.95
C ASP A 332 -49.24 45.72 21.92
N ASN A 333 -48.08 46.39 21.97
CA ASN A 333 -47.92 47.62 22.77
C ASN A 333 -48.67 48.84 22.21
N VAL A 334 -48.94 48.89 20.90
CA VAL A 334 -49.68 50.01 20.27
C VAL A 334 -51.19 49.82 20.36
N GLU A 335 -51.68 48.58 20.45
CA GLU A 335 -53.11 48.31 20.72
C GLU A 335 -53.48 48.60 22.19
N ASP A 336 -52.61 48.29 23.15
CA ASP A 336 -52.81 48.61 24.58
C ASP A 336 -52.76 50.13 24.90
N GLU A 337 -52.10 50.95 24.07
CA GLU A 337 -52.07 52.42 24.23
C GLU A 337 -53.28 53.12 23.61
N LYS A 338 -53.91 52.54 22.58
CA LYS A 338 -55.13 53.13 21.97
C LYS A 338 -56.36 52.98 22.87
N ASP A 339 -56.52 51.84 23.54
CA ASP A 339 -57.68 51.57 24.40
C ASP A 339 -57.68 52.41 25.70
N LYS A 340 -56.53 52.98 26.10
CA LYS A 340 -56.43 53.91 27.24
C LYS A 340 -56.65 55.38 26.90
N SER A 341 -56.81 55.71 25.61
CA SER A 341 -56.95 57.09 25.14
C SER A 341 -58.40 57.48 24.80
N GLU A 342 -59.36 56.54 24.90
CA GLU A 342 -60.78 56.77 24.62
C GLU A 342 -61.71 56.70 25.86
N GLU A 343 -61.18 56.63 27.10
CA GLU A 343 -61.97 56.82 28.35
C GLU A 343 -61.92 58.24 28.93
#